data_AF-A0A3N4SZ84-F1
#
_entry.id   AF-A0A3N4SZ84-F1
#
_cell.length_a   1.000
_cell.length_b   1.000
_cell.length_c   1.000
_cell.angle_alpha   90.00
_cell.angle_beta   90.00
_cell.angle_gamma   90.00
#
_symmetry.space_group_name_H-M   'P 1'
#
loop_
_entity.id
_entity.type
_entity.pdbx_description
1 polymer ?
#
loop_
_entity_poly.entity_id
_entity_poly.type
_entity_poly.pdbx_seq_one_letter_code
_entity_poly.pdbx_strand_id
1 'polypeptide(L)'
;MRRTASVATSLVATAVLTTPAGAAPAPTRTPVAAPRAAALACRAATPAGQPVTFSPKLALRPRHVNITGTLKLTACTSPDGSQQRLRSATLTMKGSGQASCSGASNITGTATITWRDGAGHRAGTSAITSTRRSISGYNPGDALLGGTVTHGVLTGRRVVGSATPTSDVTSCATGGLATLHAAGKIKFMR
;
A
#
# COMPACT_ATOMS: atom_id res chain seq x y z
N MET A 1 0.50 -105.92 -17.97
CA MET A 1 -0.90 -105.69 -17.54
C MET A 1 -1.07 -104.20 -17.23
N ARG A 2 -2.03 -103.51 -17.88
CA ARG A 2 -2.65 -102.20 -17.51
C ARG A 2 -1.71 -100.98 -17.45
N ARG A 3 -2.09 -99.74 -17.78
CA ARG A 3 -3.16 -99.06 -18.54
C ARG A 3 -2.69 -97.59 -18.64
N THR A 4 -2.83 -96.98 -19.83
CA THR A 4 -3.19 -95.56 -20.11
C THR A 4 -3.03 -94.47 -19.04
N ALA A 5 -2.45 -93.33 -19.42
CA ALA A 5 -3.17 -92.03 -19.45
C ALA A 5 -2.33 -90.90 -20.09
N SER A 6 -2.87 -90.32 -21.16
CA SER A 6 -2.47 -89.02 -21.72
C SER A 6 -3.06 -87.89 -20.88
N VAL A 7 -2.31 -86.82 -20.62
CA VAL A 7 -2.89 -85.54 -20.14
C VAL A 7 -2.23 -84.38 -20.90
N ALA A 8 -3.10 -83.48 -21.35
CA ALA A 8 -2.89 -82.42 -22.33
C ALA A 8 -2.17 -81.19 -21.76
N THR A 9 -1.35 -80.58 -22.63
CA THR A 9 -0.65 -79.31 -22.41
C THR A 9 -1.59 -78.15 -22.74
N SER A 10 -1.95 -77.34 -21.74
CA SER A 10 -2.70 -76.09 -21.94
C SER A 10 -1.74 -74.91 -21.77
N LEU A 11 -1.41 -74.23 -22.88
CA LEU A 11 -0.70 -72.95 -22.90
C LEU A 11 -1.72 -71.83 -22.64
N VAL A 12 -1.60 -71.16 -21.49
CA VAL A 12 -2.35 -69.94 -21.18
C VAL A 12 -1.52 -68.75 -21.61
N ALA A 13 -1.96 -68.05 -22.66
CA ALA A 13 -1.37 -66.79 -23.11
C ALA A 13 -1.98 -65.62 -22.32
N THR A 14 -1.18 -64.99 -21.47
CA THR A 14 -1.55 -63.78 -20.73
C THR A 14 -1.31 -62.54 -21.61
N ALA A 15 -2.39 -61.93 -22.08
CA ALA A 15 -2.33 -60.64 -22.77
C ALA A 15 -2.13 -59.50 -21.77
N VAL A 16 -1.02 -58.77 -21.89
CA VAL A 16 -0.73 -57.57 -21.09
C VAL A 16 -1.41 -56.37 -21.76
N LEU A 17 -2.45 -55.82 -21.12
CA LEU A 17 -3.05 -54.55 -21.50
C LEU A 17 -2.17 -53.40 -21.00
N THR A 18 -1.51 -52.70 -21.91
CA THR A 18 -0.81 -51.44 -21.64
C THR A 18 -1.82 -50.31 -21.54
N THR A 19 -2.01 -49.78 -20.34
CA THR A 19 -2.76 -48.54 -20.11
C THR A 19 -1.96 -47.35 -20.64
N PRO A 20 -2.54 -46.48 -21.50
CA PRO A 20 -1.90 -45.23 -21.87
C PRO A 20 -1.82 -44.32 -20.63
N ALA A 21 -0.61 -43.88 -20.30
CA ALA A 21 -0.36 -42.90 -19.26
C ALA A 21 -1.10 -41.60 -19.59
N GLY A 22 -2.14 -41.29 -18.81
CA GLY A 22 -2.87 -40.03 -18.91
C GLY A 22 -1.92 -38.88 -18.64
N ALA A 23 -1.71 -38.03 -19.65
CA ALA A 23 -0.98 -36.78 -19.50
C ALA A 23 -1.71 -35.92 -18.46
N ALA A 24 -1.04 -35.66 -17.33
CA ALA A 24 -1.54 -34.75 -16.32
C ALA A 24 -1.81 -33.37 -16.94
N PRO A 25 -2.99 -32.76 -16.74
CA PRO A 25 -3.28 -31.44 -17.26
C PRO A 25 -2.26 -30.45 -16.70
N ALA A 26 -1.56 -29.75 -17.60
CA ALA A 26 -0.63 -28.70 -17.22
C ALA A 26 -1.38 -27.64 -16.40
N PRO A 27 -0.82 -27.15 -15.29
CA PRO A 27 -1.46 -26.12 -14.49
C PRO A 27 -1.69 -24.87 -15.35
N THR A 28 -2.96 -24.53 -15.55
CA THR A 28 -3.38 -23.30 -16.21
C THR A 28 -2.83 -22.13 -15.40
N ARG A 29 -1.73 -21.52 -15.87
CA ARG A 29 -1.16 -20.32 -15.24
C ARG A 29 -2.21 -19.22 -15.36
N THR A 30 -2.85 -18.88 -14.25
CA THR A 30 -3.78 -17.75 -14.18
C THR A 30 -3.01 -16.49 -14.60
N PRO A 31 -3.51 -15.69 -15.55
CA PRO A 31 -2.85 -14.46 -15.94
C PRO A 31 -2.72 -13.55 -14.71
N VAL A 32 -1.49 -13.29 -14.27
CA VAL A 32 -1.21 -12.28 -13.26
C VAL A 32 -1.56 -10.94 -13.88
N ALA A 33 -2.63 -10.30 -13.40
CA ALA A 33 -3.04 -8.99 -13.87
C ALA A 33 -1.86 -8.01 -13.80
N ALA A 34 -1.55 -7.34 -14.92
CA ALA A 34 -0.49 -6.36 -14.96
C ALA A 34 -0.71 -5.29 -13.86
N PRO A 35 0.33 -4.89 -13.12
CA PRO A 35 0.20 -3.89 -12.08
C PRO A 35 -0.37 -2.60 -12.68
N ARG A 36 -1.52 -2.15 -12.17
CA ARG A 36 -2.15 -0.91 -12.62
C ARG A 36 -1.17 0.24 -12.40
N ALA A 37 -0.81 0.92 -13.48
CA ALA A 37 0.07 2.08 -13.42
C ALA A 37 -0.56 3.17 -12.54
N ALA A 38 0.27 3.85 -11.74
CA ALA A 38 -0.18 5.00 -10.98
C ALA A 38 -0.46 6.17 -11.93
N ALA A 39 -1.53 6.93 -11.65
CA ALA A 39 -1.83 8.16 -12.35
C ALA A 39 -0.81 9.27 -12.05
N LEU A 40 -0.32 9.27 -10.82
CA LEU A 40 0.71 10.20 -10.36
C LEU A 40 1.55 9.56 -9.25
N ALA A 41 2.84 9.82 -9.22
CA ALA A 41 3.75 9.43 -8.15
C ALA A 41 4.64 10.60 -7.76
N CYS A 42 4.79 10.88 -6.47
CA CYS A 42 5.63 11.96 -5.95
C CYS A 42 6.50 11.46 -4.79
N ARG A 43 7.61 12.15 -4.54
CA ARG A 43 8.30 12.11 -3.25
C ARG A 43 7.55 13.00 -2.26
N ALA A 44 7.49 12.59 -1.01
CA ALA A 44 6.84 13.33 0.07
C ALA A 44 7.84 13.60 1.19
N ALA A 45 7.80 14.79 1.80
CA ALA A 45 8.60 15.11 2.98
C ALA A 45 7.94 16.20 3.82
N THR A 46 8.14 16.16 5.14
CA THR A 46 7.83 17.31 6.01
C THR A 46 8.76 18.49 5.67
N PRO A 47 8.24 19.70 5.42
CA PRO A 47 9.08 20.89 5.26
C PRO A 47 9.93 21.15 6.51
N ALA A 48 11.08 21.81 6.34
CA ALA A 48 11.90 22.28 7.45
C ALA A 48 11.07 23.18 8.39
N GLY A 49 11.16 22.95 9.70
CA GLY A 49 10.39 23.68 10.71
C GLY A 49 8.88 23.39 10.74
N GLN A 50 8.38 22.46 9.91
CA GLN A 50 6.96 22.09 9.87
C GLN A 50 6.78 20.57 10.03
N PRO A 51 7.04 20.03 11.24
CA PRO A 51 6.80 18.62 11.52
C PRO A 51 5.31 18.28 11.48
N VAL A 52 5.01 16.99 11.40
CA VAL A 52 3.70 16.46 11.79
C VAL A 52 3.60 16.56 13.31
N THR A 53 2.46 17.00 13.84
CA THR A 53 2.25 17.23 15.27
C THR A 53 1.13 16.34 15.81
N PHE A 54 1.32 15.83 17.03
CA PHE A 54 0.38 14.97 17.76
C PHE A 54 -0.09 15.68 19.04
N SER A 55 -1.40 15.75 19.26
CA SER A 55 -1.98 16.31 20.48
C SER A 55 -3.11 15.44 21.04
N PRO A 56 -2.96 14.85 22.24
CA PRO A 56 -1.73 14.83 23.05
C PRO A 56 -0.57 14.09 22.34
N LYS A 57 0.64 14.16 22.91
CA LYS A 57 1.82 13.43 22.41
C LYS A 57 1.50 11.95 22.17
N LEU A 58 2.24 11.22 21.35
CA LEU A 58 2.15 9.76 21.39
C LEU A 58 2.76 9.23 22.69
N ALA A 59 2.32 8.05 23.12
CA ALA A 59 2.82 7.35 24.30
C ALA A 59 2.76 5.82 24.03
N LEU A 60 3.29 5.00 24.93
CA LEU A 60 3.22 3.54 24.79
C LEU A 60 1.78 3.02 24.77
N ARG A 61 0.93 3.55 25.64
CA ARG A 61 -0.49 3.17 25.68
C ARG A 61 -1.26 3.93 24.59
N PRO A 62 -2.06 3.22 23.77
CA PRO A 62 -2.94 3.88 22.81
C PRO A 62 -3.84 4.90 23.49
N ARG A 63 -3.97 6.07 22.87
CA ARG A 63 -4.90 7.12 23.28
C ARG A 63 -5.43 7.88 22.08
N HIS A 64 -6.56 8.55 22.27
CA HIS A 64 -7.09 9.43 21.23
C HIS A 64 -6.15 10.62 21.04
N VAL A 65 -5.66 10.81 19.82
CA VAL A 65 -4.80 11.93 19.45
C VAL A 65 -5.35 12.63 18.23
N ASN A 66 -5.15 13.95 18.18
CA ASN A 66 -5.29 14.76 16.99
C ASN A 66 -3.94 14.86 16.29
N ILE A 67 -3.99 14.84 14.97
CA ILE A 67 -2.82 14.85 14.11
C ILE A 67 -2.99 15.99 13.11
N THR A 68 -1.96 16.82 12.96
CA THR A 68 -1.91 17.85 11.92
C THR A 68 -0.54 17.86 11.28
N GLY A 69 -0.46 18.24 10.01
CA GLY A 69 0.83 18.34 9.35
C GLY A 69 0.77 18.89 7.94
N THR A 70 1.93 19.28 7.45
CA THR A 70 2.15 19.71 6.08
C THR A 70 3.23 18.84 5.45
N LEU A 71 3.04 18.42 4.21
CA LEU A 71 4.03 17.74 3.40
C LEU A 71 4.28 18.52 2.10
N LYS A 72 5.55 18.56 1.69
CA LYS A 72 5.92 18.91 0.31
C LYS A 72 5.90 17.66 -0.54
N LEU A 73 5.22 17.75 -1.67
CA LEU A 73 5.28 16.76 -2.72
C LEU A 73 6.20 17.27 -3.82
N THR A 74 7.23 16.51 -4.16
CA THR A 74 8.24 16.89 -5.14
C THR A 74 8.49 15.76 -6.13
N ALA A 75 9.17 16.09 -7.24
CA ALA A 75 9.48 15.14 -8.31
C ALA A 75 8.25 14.33 -8.74
N CYS A 76 7.11 15.00 -8.91
CA CYS A 76 5.89 14.34 -9.33
C CYS A 76 5.98 13.93 -10.80
N THR A 77 5.69 12.67 -11.08
CA THR A 77 5.62 12.10 -12.42
C THR A 77 4.26 11.46 -12.62
N SER A 78 3.77 11.48 -13.87
CA SER A 78 2.53 10.82 -14.26
C SER A 78 2.86 9.63 -15.17
N PRO A 79 3.06 8.43 -14.59
CA PRO A 79 3.42 7.24 -15.36
C PRO A 79 2.43 6.89 -16.47
N ASP A 80 1.16 7.25 -16.29
CA ASP A 80 0.09 6.97 -17.24
C ASP A 80 -0.22 8.15 -18.19
N GLY A 81 0.56 9.24 -18.10
CA GLY A 81 0.40 10.45 -18.92
C GLY A 81 -0.80 11.33 -18.58
N SER A 82 -1.68 10.93 -17.65
CA SER A 82 -2.93 11.65 -17.39
C SER A 82 -2.76 12.98 -16.63
N GLN A 83 -1.61 13.19 -15.98
CA GLN A 83 -1.38 14.28 -15.03
C GLN A 83 -0.01 14.95 -15.24
N GLN A 84 0.43 15.06 -16.49
CA GLN A 84 1.76 15.57 -16.85
C GLN A 84 2.04 17.00 -16.36
N ARG A 85 0.98 17.81 -16.18
CA ARG A 85 1.09 19.19 -15.69
C ARG A 85 1.39 19.28 -14.19
N LEU A 86 1.21 18.22 -13.41
CA LEU A 86 1.41 18.25 -11.96
C LEU A 86 2.86 17.86 -11.64
N ARG A 87 3.66 18.81 -11.13
CA ARG A 87 5.12 18.63 -10.92
C ARG A 87 5.53 18.68 -9.45
N SER A 88 4.78 19.43 -8.65
CA SER A 88 4.97 19.48 -7.20
C SER A 88 3.65 19.83 -6.51
N ALA A 89 3.62 19.73 -5.18
CA ALA A 89 2.45 20.10 -4.41
C ALA A 89 2.79 20.49 -2.97
N THR A 90 1.82 21.10 -2.30
CA THR A 90 1.78 21.17 -0.84
C THR A 90 0.53 20.45 -0.37
N LEU A 91 0.71 19.47 0.51
CA LEU A 91 -0.37 18.70 1.12
C LEU A 91 -0.49 19.16 2.57
N THR A 92 -1.67 19.59 2.97
CA THR A 92 -2.00 19.87 4.37
C THR A 92 -3.00 18.84 4.86
N MET A 93 -2.80 18.31 6.06
CA MET A 93 -3.65 17.26 6.62
C MET A 93 -4.02 17.55 8.06
N LYS A 94 -5.21 17.03 8.43
CA LYS A 94 -5.69 16.96 9.80
C LYS A 94 -6.47 15.67 10.00
N GLY A 95 -6.41 15.11 11.20
CA GLY A 95 -7.14 13.91 11.54
C GLY A 95 -7.09 13.59 13.02
N SER A 96 -7.71 12.47 13.37
CA SER A 96 -7.67 11.91 14.72
C SER A 96 -7.73 10.40 14.68
N GLY A 97 -7.36 9.77 15.79
CA GLY A 97 -7.48 8.32 15.96
C GLY A 97 -6.92 7.87 17.30
N GLN A 98 -7.02 6.57 17.57
CA GLN A 98 -6.32 5.93 18.68
C GLN A 98 -4.89 5.65 18.25
N ALA A 99 -3.89 6.27 18.86
CA ALA A 99 -2.49 6.08 18.48
C ALA A 99 -1.58 5.90 19.69
N SER A 100 -0.50 5.17 19.46
CA SER A 100 0.62 4.96 20.37
C SER A 100 1.94 5.08 19.61
N CYS A 101 3.05 4.88 20.30
CA CYS A 101 4.37 4.72 19.68
C CYS A 101 4.50 3.48 18.77
N SER A 102 3.55 2.54 18.84
CA SER A 102 3.61 1.25 18.14
C SER A 102 2.56 1.08 17.04
N GLY A 103 1.64 2.03 16.86
CA GLY A 103 0.64 1.97 15.81
C GLY A 103 -0.52 2.92 16.00
N ALA A 104 -1.51 2.81 15.12
CA ALA A 104 -2.72 3.63 15.17
C ALA A 104 -3.95 2.90 14.61
N SER A 105 -5.13 3.23 15.14
CA SER A 105 -6.42 2.68 14.75
C SER A 105 -7.53 3.73 14.85
N ASN A 106 -8.70 3.40 14.29
CA ASN A 106 -9.86 4.28 14.17
C ASN A 106 -9.51 5.65 13.57
N ILE A 107 -8.64 5.64 12.56
CA ILE A 107 -8.10 6.86 11.97
C ILE A 107 -9.17 7.50 11.10
N THR A 108 -9.44 8.77 11.39
CA THR A 108 -10.26 9.64 10.55
C THR A 108 -9.43 10.85 10.18
N GLY A 109 -9.60 11.37 8.98
CA GLY A 109 -8.80 12.50 8.56
C GLY A 109 -9.13 12.97 7.16
N THR A 110 -8.71 14.21 6.92
CA THR A 110 -8.85 14.89 5.65
C THR A 110 -7.51 15.52 5.28
N ALA A 111 -7.24 15.60 3.98
CA ALA A 111 -6.10 16.34 3.47
C ALA A 111 -6.50 17.16 2.25
N THR A 112 -5.86 18.30 2.07
CA THR A 112 -5.97 19.14 0.87
C THR A 112 -4.61 19.22 0.22
N ILE A 113 -4.57 19.01 -1.10
CA ILE A 113 -3.38 19.16 -1.91
C ILE A 113 -3.55 20.37 -2.81
N THR A 114 -2.57 21.27 -2.78
CA THR A 114 -2.43 22.34 -3.78
C THR A 114 -1.30 21.97 -4.73
N TRP A 115 -1.66 21.72 -5.98
CA TRP A 115 -0.74 21.30 -7.02
C TRP A 115 -0.08 22.49 -7.71
N ARG A 116 1.15 22.28 -8.17
CA ARG A 116 1.92 23.22 -8.96
C ARG A 116 2.48 22.59 -10.23
N ASP A 117 2.58 23.38 -11.27
CA ASP A 117 3.21 23.00 -12.53
C ASP A 117 4.73 23.14 -12.50
N GLY A 118 5.38 22.97 -13.66
CA GLY A 118 6.83 23.05 -13.81
C GLY A 118 7.40 24.46 -13.61
N ALA A 119 6.58 25.49 -13.78
CA ALA A 119 6.93 26.88 -13.51
C ALA A 119 6.63 27.30 -12.06
N GLY A 120 5.99 26.42 -11.27
CA GLY A 120 5.61 26.69 -9.89
C GLY A 120 4.24 27.36 -9.73
N HIS A 121 3.48 27.56 -10.81
CA HIS A 121 2.14 28.12 -10.76
C HIS A 121 1.12 27.10 -10.28
N ARG A 122 0.03 27.56 -9.67
CA ARG A 122 -1.05 26.68 -9.18
C ARG A 122 -1.71 25.95 -10.36
N ALA A 123 -1.61 24.63 -10.36
CA ALA A 123 -2.15 23.75 -11.42
C ALA A 123 -3.47 23.08 -11.03
N GLY A 124 -3.91 23.21 -9.78
CA GLY A 124 -5.18 22.67 -9.30
C GLY A 124 -5.15 22.33 -7.81
N THR A 125 -6.24 21.75 -7.33
CA THR A 125 -6.37 21.25 -5.96
C THR A 125 -6.95 19.85 -5.93
N SER A 126 -6.75 19.13 -4.83
CA SER A 126 -7.40 17.85 -4.56
C SER A 126 -7.75 17.71 -3.09
N ALA A 127 -8.91 17.17 -2.77
CA ALA A 127 -9.31 16.85 -1.40
C ALA A 127 -9.27 15.33 -1.20
N ILE A 128 -8.71 14.88 -0.09
CA ILE A 128 -8.58 13.47 0.27
C ILE A 128 -9.34 13.22 1.56
N THR A 129 -10.08 12.12 1.58
CA THR A 129 -10.64 11.54 2.82
C THR A 129 -9.91 10.24 3.12
N SER A 130 -9.50 10.06 4.38
CA SER A 130 -8.89 8.81 4.83
C SER A 130 -9.87 7.65 4.68
N THR A 131 -9.39 6.52 4.16
CA THR A 131 -10.16 5.26 4.08
C THR A 131 -9.53 4.14 4.92
N ARG A 132 -8.36 4.36 5.50
CA ARG A 132 -7.68 3.38 6.35
C ARG A 132 -8.15 3.52 7.79
N ARG A 133 -8.69 2.43 8.34
CA ARG A 133 -9.17 2.39 9.74
C ARG A 133 -8.11 1.95 10.73
N SER A 134 -7.06 1.23 10.32
CA SER A 134 -6.00 0.76 11.23
C SER A 134 -4.68 0.51 10.50
N ILE A 135 -3.57 0.64 11.25
CA ILE A 135 -2.23 0.22 10.87
C ILE A 135 -1.53 -0.41 12.07
N SER A 136 -0.96 -1.59 11.84
CA SER A 136 0.04 -2.20 12.69
C SER A 136 1.43 -1.86 12.15
N GLY A 137 2.32 -1.32 12.99
CA GLY A 137 3.70 -1.03 12.60
C GLY A 137 4.27 0.21 13.26
N TYR A 138 5.60 0.25 13.34
CA TYR A 138 6.39 1.28 14.02
C TYR A 138 6.29 2.68 13.38
N ASN A 139 5.54 2.84 12.30
CA ASN A 139 5.48 4.06 11.51
C ASN A 139 4.04 4.58 11.35
N PRO A 140 3.56 5.40 12.30
CA PRO A 140 2.24 6.01 12.20
C PRO A 140 2.08 6.91 10.95
N GLY A 141 3.18 7.33 10.31
CA GLY A 141 3.15 8.12 9.07
C GLY A 141 2.57 7.37 7.86
N ASP A 142 2.70 6.04 7.81
CA ASP A 142 2.11 5.23 6.73
C ASP A 142 0.58 5.25 6.76
N ALA A 143 0.00 5.56 7.91
CA ALA A 143 -1.44 5.58 8.13
C ALA A 143 -2.11 6.83 7.58
N LEU A 144 -1.37 7.93 7.57
CA LEU A 144 -1.83 9.22 7.08
C LEU A 144 -1.77 9.34 5.55
N LEU A 145 -1.02 8.45 4.89
CA LEU A 145 -0.80 8.48 3.45
C LEU A 145 -1.70 7.51 2.68
N GLY A 146 -2.86 7.16 3.24
CA GLY A 146 -3.88 6.31 2.62
C GLY A 146 -5.25 6.98 2.57
N GLY A 147 -5.90 6.96 1.41
CA GLY A 147 -7.23 7.56 1.28
C GLY A 147 -7.80 7.49 -0.13
N THR A 148 -8.87 8.23 -0.35
CA THR A 148 -9.45 8.44 -1.67
C THR A 148 -9.58 9.93 -1.92
N VAL A 149 -9.23 10.37 -3.12
CA VAL A 149 -9.45 11.73 -3.56
C VAL A 149 -10.95 11.92 -3.83
N THR A 150 -11.61 12.75 -3.04
CA THR A 150 -13.05 13.01 -3.15
C THR A 150 -13.38 14.19 -4.06
N HIS A 151 -12.46 15.14 -4.22
CA HIS A 151 -12.64 16.30 -5.09
C HIS A 151 -11.35 16.73 -5.80
N GLY A 152 -11.49 17.43 -6.93
CA GLY A 152 -10.40 18.08 -7.66
C GLY A 152 -9.79 17.24 -8.79
N VAL A 153 -8.58 17.61 -9.22
CA VAL A 153 -7.95 17.12 -10.46
C VAL A 153 -7.62 15.61 -10.48
N LEU A 154 -7.64 14.97 -9.31
CA LEU A 154 -7.42 13.53 -9.13
C LEU A 154 -8.64 12.80 -8.55
N THR A 155 -9.85 13.35 -8.70
CA THR A 155 -11.07 12.75 -8.11
C THR A 155 -11.21 11.27 -8.46
N GLY A 156 -11.63 10.47 -7.47
CA GLY A 156 -11.81 9.03 -7.58
C GLY A 156 -10.53 8.22 -7.45
N ARG A 157 -9.34 8.85 -7.49
CA ARG A 157 -8.07 8.14 -7.35
C ARG A 157 -7.83 7.70 -5.92
N ARG A 158 -7.32 6.48 -5.76
CA ARG A 158 -6.89 5.96 -4.45
C ARG A 158 -5.48 6.44 -4.14
N VAL A 159 -5.29 6.98 -2.96
CA VAL A 159 -3.99 7.43 -2.46
C VAL A 159 -3.35 6.30 -1.68
N VAL A 160 -2.11 5.99 -2.02
CA VAL A 160 -1.25 5.09 -1.26
C VAL A 160 0.11 5.74 -1.09
N GLY A 161 0.65 5.70 0.12
CA GLY A 161 1.97 6.22 0.38
C GLY A 161 2.63 5.50 1.53
N SER A 162 3.91 5.80 1.67
CA SER A 162 4.75 5.38 2.76
C SER A 162 5.54 6.58 3.23
N ALA A 163 5.78 6.65 4.52
CA ALA A 163 6.66 7.59 5.16
C ALA A 163 7.81 6.81 5.80
N THR A 164 8.84 7.48 6.26
CA THR A 164 9.88 6.95 7.14
C THR A 164 10.26 8.09 8.05
N PRO A 165 10.22 7.89 9.39
CA PRO A 165 10.70 8.89 10.33
C PRO A 165 12.13 9.32 9.97
N THR A 166 12.35 10.63 9.92
CA THR A 166 13.69 11.23 9.78
C THR A 166 14.15 11.91 11.07
N SER A 167 13.24 12.09 12.02
CA SER A 167 13.56 12.48 13.40
C SER A 167 13.76 11.27 14.28
N ASP A 168 14.50 11.44 15.38
CA ASP A 168 14.64 10.42 16.41
C ASP A 168 13.28 10.10 17.06
N VAL A 169 12.93 8.81 17.07
CA VAL A 169 11.70 8.27 17.69
C VAL A 169 12.00 7.33 18.85
N THR A 170 13.27 7.13 19.21
CA THR A 170 13.70 6.19 20.27
C THR A 170 13.12 6.55 21.63
N SER A 171 12.92 7.84 21.90
CA SER A 171 12.35 8.35 23.15
C SER A 171 10.83 8.31 23.22
N CYS A 172 10.13 7.83 22.19
CA CYS A 172 8.66 7.78 22.20
C CYS A 172 8.14 6.94 23.38
N ALA A 173 8.79 5.82 23.69
CA ALA A 173 8.38 4.93 24.76
C ALA A 173 8.47 5.56 26.16
N THR A 174 9.44 6.44 26.38
CA THR A 174 9.79 6.98 27.71
C THR A 174 9.31 8.42 27.91
N GLY A 175 9.40 9.26 26.89
CA GLY A 175 9.05 10.70 26.94
C GLY A 175 7.85 11.09 26.08
N GLY A 176 7.34 10.16 25.26
CA GLY A 176 6.31 10.43 24.27
C GLY A 176 6.80 11.23 23.06
N LEU A 177 6.01 11.24 21.99
CA LEU A 177 6.36 11.91 20.73
C LEU A 177 5.35 12.99 20.39
N ALA A 178 5.75 14.25 20.46
CA ALA A 178 4.88 15.39 20.11
C ALA A 178 4.91 15.70 18.61
N THR A 179 6.05 15.45 17.97
CA THR A 179 6.35 15.88 16.61
C THR A 179 7.09 14.81 15.85
N LEU A 180 6.88 14.72 14.54
CA LEU A 180 7.55 13.78 13.66
C LEU A 180 7.96 14.46 12.36
N HIS A 181 9.24 14.37 12.02
CA HIS A 181 9.71 14.61 10.66
C HIS A 181 9.74 13.29 9.92
N ALA A 182 9.31 13.32 8.65
CA ALA A 182 9.28 12.12 7.83
C ALA A 182 9.46 12.43 6.35
N ALA A 183 9.99 11.44 5.63
CA ALA A 183 10.12 11.47 4.18
C ALA A 183 9.65 10.14 3.57
N GLY A 184 9.23 10.13 2.31
CA GLY A 184 8.74 8.93 1.66
C GLY A 184 8.15 9.18 0.27
N LYS A 185 7.14 8.40 -0.10
CA LYS A 185 6.54 8.41 -1.44
C LYS A 185 5.02 8.38 -1.33
N ILE A 186 4.35 9.04 -2.27
CA ILE A 186 2.90 9.00 -2.43
C ILE A 186 2.57 8.68 -3.89
N LYS A 187 1.57 7.83 -4.09
CA LYS A 187 1.07 7.43 -5.40
C LYS A 187 -0.45 7.55 -5.43
N PHE A 188 -0.96 7.96 -6.58
CA PHE A 188 -2.38 8.07 -6.87
C PHE A 188 -2.71 6.98 -7.89
N MET A 189 -3.44 5.96 -7.44
CA MET A 189 -3.78 4.77 -8.21
C MET A 189 -5.10 4.97 -8.94
N ARG A 190 -5.23 4.30 -10.09
CA ARG A 190 -6.47 4.26 -10.86
C ARG A 190 -7.53 3.37 -10.23
#